data_AF-A0A2V9JU00-F1
#
_entry.id   AF-A0A2V9JU00-F1
#
_cell.length_a   1.000
_cell.length_b   1.000
_cell.length_c   1.000
_cell.angle_alpha   90.00
_cell.angle_beta   90.00
_cell.angle_gamma   90.00
#
_symmetry.space_group_name_H-M   'P 1'
#
loop_
_entity.id
_entity.type
_entity.pdbx_description
1 polymer ?
#
loop_
_entity_poly.entity_id
_entity_poly.type
_entity_poly.pdbx_seq_one_letter_code
_entity_poly.pdbx_strand_id
1 'polypeptide(L)'
;MAYPQTYAIRQTFSREREPDVRGAVEREFRRLQPSCAVRPGARVGITVGSRGIRNIAALARATVDCLKSIGARPFIFPAMGSHAGGTAEGQRSVLHHYGVTEEAMGCPILSSMAAVEIGRSQEGLPVFLDQHASEADHVVVLNRV
;
A
#
# COMPACT_ATOMS: atom_id res chain seq x y z
N MET A 1 -15.42 -43.36 4.57
CA MET A 1 -15.91 -41.96 4.64
C MET A 1 -16.27 -41.55 3.23
N ALA A 2 -17.54 -41.27 2.94
CA ALA A 2 -17.96 -40.86 1.60
C ALA A 2 -17.73 -39.35 1.45
N TYR A 3 -16.95 -38.95 0.44
CA TYR A 3 -16.79 -37.54 0.11
C TYR A 3 -18.05 -37.00 -0.60
N PRO A 4 -18.35 -35.70 -0.49
CA PRO A 4 -19.45 -35.10 -1.23
C PRO A 4 -19.21 -35.19 -2.74
N GLN A 5 -20.27 -35.14 -3.54
CA GLN A 5 -20.14 -34.99 -4.99
C GLN A 5 -19.36 -33.71 -5.30
N THR A 6 -18.32 -33.84 -6.12
CA THR A 6 -17.52 -32.72 -6.61
C THR A 6 -17.64 -32.65 -8.13
N TYR A 7 -17.61 -31.43 -8.66
CA TYR A 7 -17.65 -31.17 -10.10
C TYR A 7 -16.44 -30.33 -10.49
N ALA A 8 -15.84 -30.66 -11.65
CA ALA A 8 -14.76 -29.87 -12.19
C ALA A 8 -15.32 -28.64 -12.91
N ILE A 9 -14.96 -27.45 -12.44
CA ILE A 9 -15.28 -26.18 -13.09
C ILE A 9 -13.97 -25.56 -13.59
N ARG A 10 -13.96 -25.16 -14.86
CA ARG A 10 -12.87 -24.36 -15.45
C ARG A 10 -13.39 -22.95 -15.70
N GLN A 11 -12.81 -21.97 -15.02
CA GLN A 11 -13.11 -20.57 -15.22
C GLN A 11 -11.95 -19.89 -15.96
N THR A 12 -12.27 -19.20 -17.05
CA THR A 12 -11.33 -18.38 -17.81
C THR A 12 -11.69 -16.92 -17.60
N PHE A 13 -10.75 -16.15 -17.06
CA PHE A 13 -10.89 -14.70 -16.90
C PHE A 13 -10.13 -13.98 -18.01
N SER A 14 -10.59 -12.77 -18.38
CA SER A 14 -9.77 -11.83 -19.14
C SER A 14 -8.45 -11.59 -18.41
N ARG A 15 -7.35 -11.53 -19.16
CA ARG A 15 -6.00 -11.29 -18.64
C ARG A 15 -5.42 -10.05 -19.29
N GLU A 16 -6.14 -8.94 -19.18
CA GLU A 16 -5.65 -7.63 -19.56
C GLU A 16 -4.31 -7.36 -18.86
N ARG A 17 -3.39 -6.73 -19.60
CA ARG A 17 -2.06 -6.41 -19.12
C ARG A 17 -1.80 -4.95 -19.40
N GLU A 18 -1.30 -4.25 -18.39
CA GLU A 18 -0.69 -2.94 -18.55
C GLU A 18 0.81 -3.15 -18.79
N PRO A 19 1.32 -2.87 -20.01
CA PRO A 19 2.75 -2.99 -20.30
C PRO A 19 3.59 -1.89 -19.65
N ASP A 20 3.02 -0.71 -19.39
CA ASP A 20 3.71 0.42 -18.79
C ASP A 20 3.07 0.79 -17.44
N VAL A 21 3.48 0.06 -16.41
CA VAL A 21 3.01 0.27 -15.03
C VAL A 21 3.29 1.70 -14.55
N ARG A 22 4.46 2.24 -14.87
CA ARG A 22 4.86 3.58 -14.42
C ARG A 22 3.99 4.64 -15.07
N GLY A 23 3.86 4.60 -16.40
CA GLY A 23 2.99 5.52 -17.13
C GLY A 23 1.52 5.38 -16.73
N ALA A 24 1.05 4.19 -16.41
CA ALA A 24 -0.32 3.99 -15.89
C ALA A 24 -0.53 4.69 -14.55
N VAL A 25 0.39 4.52 -13.60
CA VAL A 25 0.34 5.22 -12.32
C VAL A 25 0.37 6.74 -12.52
N GLU A 26 1.24 7.25 -13.39
CA GLU A 26 1.30 8.69 -13.68
C GLU A 26 0.00 9.22 -14.30
N ARG A 27 -0.62 8.47 -15.22
CA ARG A 27 -1.90 8.84 -15.86
C ARG A 27 -3.01 8.92 -14.82
N GLU A 28 -3.18 7.87 -14.00
CA GLU A 28 -4.22 7.84 -12.97
C GLU A 28 -3.94 8.87 -11.87
N PHE A 29 -2.68 9.08 -11.49
CA PHE A 29 -2.30 10.10 -10.52
C PHE A 29 -2.67 11.51 -11.01
N ARG A 30 -2.39 11.84 -12.27
CA ARG A 30 -2.80 13.15 -12.86
C ARG A 30 -4.32 13.30 -12.89
N ARG A 31 -5.04 12.22 -13.18
CA ARG A 31 -6.51 12.21 -13.21
C ARG A 31 -7.13 12.54 -11.85
N LEU A 32 -6.49 12.15 -10.76
CA LEU A 32 -6.92 12.48 -9.39
C LEU A 32 -6.72 13.98 -9.04
N GLN A 33 -5.95 14.73 -9.85
CA GLN A 33 -5.59 16.12 -9.60
C GLN A 33 -5.12 16.40 -8.15
N PRO A 34 -4.17 15.61 -7.61
CA PRO A 34 -3.81 15.65 -6.20
C PRO A 34 -3.21 16.99 -5.77
N SER A 35 -2.64 17.79 -6.68
CA SER A 35 -2.17 19.14 -6.40
C SER A 35 -3.26 20.09 -5.88
N CYS A 36 -4.54 19.76 -6.08
CA CYS A 36 -5.66 20.51 -5.52
C CYS A 36 -5.84 20.26 -4.01
N ALA A 37 -5.35 19.13 -3.49
CA ALA A 37 -5.56 18.69 -2.10
C ALA A 37 -4.26 18.56 -1.31
N VAL A 38 -3.20 18.04 -1.93
CA VAL A 38 -1.89 17.78 -1.34
C VAL A 38 -1.02 19.02 -1.50
N ARG A 39 -0.68 19.65 -0.38
CA ARG A 39 0.18 20.84 -0.34
C ARG A 39 1.65 20.45 -0.50
N PRO A 40 2.51 21.29 -1.11
CA PRO A 40 3.95 21.12 -1.03
C PRO A 40 4.42 20.99 0.42
N GLY A 41 5.31 20.03 0.69
CA GLY A 41 5.79 19.69 2.02
C GLY A 41 4.91 18.69 2.79
N ALA A 42 3.69 18.39 2.33
CA ALA A 42 2.79 17.45 2.99
C ALA A 42 3.43 16.07 3.11
N ARG A 43 3.31 15.47 4.29
CA ARG A 43 3.83 14.15 4.62
C ARG A 43 2.80 13.11 4.24
N VAL A 44 3.12 12.25 3.28
CA VAL A 44 2.16 11.31 2.66
C VAL A 44 2.59 9.88 2.90
N GLY A 45 1.76 9.09 3.59
CA GLY A 45 2.00 7.68 3.83
C GLY A 45 1.49 6.83 2.67
N ILE A 46 2.29 5.87 2.20
CA ILE A 46 1.92 4.93 1.13
C ILE A 46 1.87 3.53 1.74
N THR A 47 0.72 2.87 1.63
CA THR A 47 0.56 1.50 2.14
C THR A 47 1.26 0.50 1.22
N VAL A 48 2.01 -0.44 1.77
CA VAL A 48 2.46 -1.63 1.02
C VAL A 48 2.14 -2.90 1.79
N GLY A 49 1.37 -3.81 1.17
CA GLY A 49 0.90 -5.06 1.80
C GLY A 49 1.51 -6.33 1.21
N SER A 50 1.15 -7.49 1.77
CA SER A 50 1.63 -8.83 1.35
C SER A 50 0.59 -9.68 0.63
N ARG A 51 -0.46 -9.07 0.08
CA ARG A 51 -1.59 -9.76 -0.57
C ARG A 51 -1.39 -10.02 -2.07
N GLY A 52 -0.14 -10.05 -2.55
CA GLY A 52 0.20 -10.49 -3.90
C GLY A 52 -0.16 -9.51 -5.02
N ILE A 53 0.13 -8.22 -4.84
CA ILE A 53 0.04 -7.22 -5.90
C ILE A 53 1.20 -7.44 -6.87
N ARG A 54 0.90 -7.72 -8.14
CA ARG A 54 1.93 -7.86 -9.18
C ARG A 54 2.64 -6.51 -9.37
N ASN A 55 3.96 -6.53 -9.48
CA ASN A 55 4.79 -5.33 -9.69
C ASN A 55 4.69 -4.29 -8.55
N ILE A 56 4.46 -4.74 -7.31
CA ILE A 56 4.27 -3.84 -6.16
C ILE A 56 5.40 -2.82 -5.97
N ALA A 57 6.66 -3.22 -6.16
CA ALA A 57 7.79 -2.28 -6.07
C ALA A 57 7.75 -1.20 -7.16
N ALA A 58 7.40 -1.56 -8.40
CA ALA A 58 7.27 -0.59 -9.49
C ALA A 58 6.09 0.38 -9.25
N LEU A 59 4.96 -0.14 -8.76
CA LEU A 59 3.79 0.67 -8.40
C LEU A 59 4.10 1.64 -7.25
N ALA A 60 4.74 1.15 -6.19
CA ALA A 60 5.14 1.95 -5.05
C ALA A 60 6.15 3.03 -5.47
N ARG A 61 7.17 2.68 -6.25
CA ARG A 61 8.15 3.64 -6.76
C ARG A 61 7.52 4.71 -7.63
N ALA A 62 6.66 4.33 -8.58
CA ALA A 62 5.97 5.31 -9.43
C ALA A 62 5.08 6.26 -8.62
N THR A 63 4.41 5.74 -7.59
CA THR A 63 3.62 6.55 -6.66
C THR A 63 4.48 7.54 -5.87
N VAL A 64 5.64 7.09 -5.37
CA VAL A 64 6.62 7.95 -4.67
C VAL A 64 7.11 9.07 -5.59
N ASP A 65 7.48 8.75 -6.83
CA ASP A 65 7.95 9.74 -7.80
C ASP A 65 6.87 10.78 -8.12
N CYS A 66 5.61 10.33 -8.31
CA CYS A 66 4.47 11.23 -8.52
C CYS A 66 4.25 12.19 -7.35
N LEU A 67 4.27 11.68 -6.12
CA LEU A 67 4.11 12.52 -4.92
C LEU A 67 5.26 13.52 -4.76
N LYS A 68 6.51 13.10 -5.01
CA LYS A 68 7.66 14.02 -5.01
C LYS A 68 7.55 15.09 -6.09
N SER A 69 7.00 14.77 -7.26
CA SER A 69 6.85 15.72 -8.37
C SER A 69 5.96 16.91 -8.02
N ILE A 70 5.02 16.74 -7.07
CA ILE A 70 4.17 17.81 -6.55
C ILE A 70 4.68 18.41 -5.23
N GLY A 71 5.92 18.09 -4.83
CA GLY A 71 6.57 18.62 -3.65
C GLY A 71 6.19 17.95 -2.32
N ALA A 72 5.49 16.81 -2.33
CA ALA A 72 5.17 16.08 -1.11
C ALA A 72 6.39 15.32 -0.55
N ARG A 73 6.30 14.90 0.71
CA ARG A 73 7.30 14.11 1.43
C ARG A 73 6.76 12.69 1.68
N PRO A 74 6.89 11.78 0.71
CA PRO A 74 6.34 10.43 0.85
C PRO A 74 7.16 9.59 1.83
N PHE A 75 6.50 8.65 2.47
CA PHE A 75 7.10 7.51 3.15
C PHE A 75 6.24 6.27 2.93
N ILE A 76 6.84 5.09 3.04
CA ILE A 76 6.12 3.82 2.96
C ILE A 76 5.96 3.25 4.36
N PHE A 77 4.80 2.67 4.65
CA PHE A 77 4.59 1.87 5.85
C PHE A 77 3.92 0.53 5.48
N PRO A 78 4.26 -0.57 6.17
CA PRO A 78 3.66 -1.86 5.87
C PRO A 78 2.19 -1.93 6.32
N ALA A 79 1.28 -2.19 5.39
CA ALA A 79 -0.14 -2.40 5.67
C ALA A 79 -0.46 -3.90 5.63
N MET A 80 0.01 -4.63 6.64
CA MET A 80 0.06 -6.10 6.63
C MET A 80 -0.66 -6.76 7.81
N GLY A 81 -1.03 -6.01 8.85
CA GLY A 81 -1.61 -6.57 10.07
C GLY A 81 -0.69 -7.59 10.74
N SER A 82 -1.22 -8.76 11.09
CA SER A 82 -0.48 -9.84 11.77
C SER A 82 0.48 -10.64 10.88
N HIS A 83 0.51 -10.37 9.58
CA HIS A 83 1.46 -11.02 8.67
C HIS A 83 2.91 -10.73 9.08
N ALA A 84 3.83 -11.57 8.58
CA ALA A 84 5.26 -11.48 8.87
C ALA A 84 5.58 -11.58 10.37
N GLY A 85 4.75 -12.31 11.13
CA GLY A 85 4.91 -12.50 12.57
C GLY A 85 4.43 -11.32 13.42
N GLY A 86 3.82 -10.29 12.82
CA GLY A 86 3.34 -9.13 13.57
C GLY A 86 4.45 -8.34 14.27
N THR A 87 5.62 -8.27 13.65
CA THR A 87 6.76 -7.46 14.12
C THR A 87 7.22 -6.49 13.05
N ALA A 88 7.82 -5.37 13.46
CA ALA A 88 8.35 -4.37 12.55
C ALA A 88 9.47 -4.94 11.66
N GLU A 89 10.36 -5.75 12.24
CA GLU A 89 11.46 -6.40 11.53
C GLU A 89 10.95 -7.40 10.50
N GLY A 90 9.94 -8.19 10.88
CA GLY A 90 9.33 -9.17 9.99
C GLY A 90 8.66 -8.51 8.80
N GLN A 91 7.84 -7.49 9.04
CA GLN A 91 7.16 -6.75 7.97
C GLN A 91 8.16 -6.05 7.04
N ARG A 92 9.20 -5.42 7.59
CA ARG A 92 10.28 -4.81 6.79
C ARG A 92 11.04 -5.84 5.96
N SER A 93 11.28 -7.03 6.51
CA SER A 93 11.89 -8.14 5.76
C SER A 93 11.02 -8.57 4.58
N VAL A 94 9.70 -8.67 4.76
CA VAL A 94 8.79 -9.00 3.64
C VAL A 94 8.81 -7.93 2.55
N LEU A 95 8.80 -6.65 2.91
CA LEU A 95 8.92 -5.55 1.95
C LEU A 95 10.25 -5.64 1.16
N HIS A 96 11.35 -5.90 1.86
CA HIS A 96 12.65 -6.09 1.22
C HIS A 96 12.62 -7.22 0.18
N HIS A 97 12.02 -8.38 0.50
CA HIS A 97 11.88 -9.50 -0.45
C HIS A 97 11.02 -9.16 -1.67
N TYR A 98 10.13 -8.17 -1.57
CA TYR A 98 9.36 -7.66 -2.71
C TYR A 98 10.10 -6.59 -3.52
N GLY A 99 11.36 -6.28 -3.18
CA GLY A 99 12.13 -5.21 -3.81
C GLY A 99 11.74 -3.82 -3.33
N VAL A 100 11.01 -3.72 -2.22
CA VAL A 100 10.61 -2.45 -1.60
C VAL A 100 11.63 -2.12 -0.51
N THR A 101 12.69 -1.42 -0.92
CA THR A 101 13.74 -0.91 -0.04
C THR A 101 13.79 0.61 -0.10
N GLU A 102 14.35 1.27 0.92
CA GLU A 102 14.46 2.74 0.93
C GLU A 102 15.27 3.26 -0.25
N GLU A 103 16.32 2.54 -0.64
CA GLU A 103 17.13 2.85 -1.82
C GLU A 103 16.31 2.75 -3.11
N ALA A 104 15.60 1.64 -3.32
CA ALA A 104 14.81 1.43 -4.53
C ALA A 104 13.66 2.43 -4.66
N MET A 105 13.03 2.78 -3.53
CA MET A 105 11.88 3.70 -3.48
C MET A 105 12.33 5.17 -3.44
N GLY A 106 13.53 5.44 -2.95
CA GLY A 106 14.06 6.78 -2.70
C GLY A 106 13.35 7.50 -1.55
N CYS A 107 12.63 6.81 -0.68
CA CYS A 107 11.94 7.39 0.47
C CYS A 107 12.03 6.48 1.70
N PRO A 108 11.79 7.01 2.92
CA PRO A 108 11.83 6.20 4.13
C PRO A 108 10.80 5.07 4.13
N ILE A 109 11.15 3.95 4.75
CA ILE A 109 10.23 2.86 5.10
C ILE A 109 10.08 2.83 6.61
N LEU A 110 8.92 3.26 7.10
CA LEU A 110 8.60 3.32 8.52
C LEU A 110 7.77 2.09 8.89
N SER A 111 8.43 1.09 9.47
CA SER A 111 7.76 -0.12 9.98
C SER A 111 7.71 -0.08 11.49
N SER A 112 6.50 -0.15 12.05
CA SER A 112 6.23 -0.15 13.48
C SER A 112 5.00 -1.02 13.75
N MET A 113 4.89 -1.52 14.98
CA MET A 113 3.66 -2.16 15.47
C MET A 113 2.81 -1.21 16.31
N ALA A 114 3.25 0.04 16.51
CA ALA A 114 2.51 1.04 17.25
C ALA A 114 1.25 1.47 16.48
N ALA A 115 0.11 1.40 17.16
CA ALA A 115 -1.17 1.81 16.63
C ALA A 115 -1.90 2.71 17.63
N VAL A 116 -2.70 3.63 17.11
CA VAL A 116 -3.50 4.57 17.90
C VAL A 116 -4.98 4.36 17.61
N GLU A 117 -5.83 4.46 18.64
CA GLU A 117 -7.29 4.46 18.46
C GLU A 117 -7.70 5.80 17.84
N ILE A 118 -8.24 5.77 16.62
CA ILE A 118 -8.67 6.97 15.87
C ILE A 118 -10.17 7.24 16.02
N GLY A 119 -10.91 6.32 16.64
CA GLY A 119 -12.34 6.44 16.84
C GLY A 119 -12.97 5.09 17.16
N ARG A 120 -14.30 5.05 17.09
CA ARG A 120 -15.09 3.84 17.32
C ARG A 120 -16.13 3.66 16.21
N SER A 121 -16.44 2.41 15.87
CA SER A 121 -17.51 2.07 14.92
C SER A 121 -18.89 2.40 15.48
N GLN A 122 -19.94 2.30 14.65
CA GLN A 122 -21.33 2.51 15.10
C GLN A 122 -21.74 1.50 16.19
N GLU A 123 -21.13 0.32 16.19
CA GLU A 123 -21.31 -0.75 17.18
C GLU A 123 -20.42 -0.58 18.41
N GLY A 124 -19.66 0.51 18.50
CA GLY A 124 -18.79 0.81 19.64
C GLY A 124 -17.43 0.09 19.65
N LEU A 125 -17.05 -0.56 18.54
CA LEU A 125 -15.76 -1.24 18.43
C LEU A 125 -14.63 -0.23 18.18
N PRO A 126 -13.47 -0.33 18.88
CA PRO A 126 -12.37 0.59 18.67
C PRO A 126 -11.74 0.40 17.28
N VAL A 127 -11.46 1.51 16.60
CA VAL A 127 -10.81 1.55 15.29
C VAL A 127 -9.38 2.04 15.49
N PHE A 128 -8.42 1.19 15.13
CA PHE A 128 -7.00 1.50 15.23
C PHE A 128 -6.39 1.81 13.87
N LEU A 129 -5.43 2.72 13.86
CA LEU A 129 -4.59 3.02 12.71
C LEU A 129 -3.11 2.98 13.11
N ASP A 130 -2.24 2.62 12.17
CA ASP A 130 -0.80 2.75 12.32
C ASP A 130 -0.42 4.17 12.78
N GLN A 131 0.48 4.28 13.76
CA GLN A 131 0.83 5.57 14.34
C GLN A 131 1.39 6.54 13.30
N HIS A 132 2.28 6.11 12.41
CA HIS A 132 2.85 6.98 11.38
C HIS A 132 1.81 7.40 10.35
N ALA A 133 0.89 6.51 10.00
CA ALA A 133 -0.24 6.84 9.14
C ALA A 133 -1.19 7.86 9.79
N SER A 134 -1.40 7.78 11.11
CA SER A 134 -2.23 8.74 11.85
C SER A 134 -1.63 10.15 11.92
N GLU A 135 -0.30 10.24 11.83
CA GLU A 135 0.48 11.48 11.84
C GLU A 135 0.77 12.01 10.42
N ALA A 136 0.26 11.35 9.38
CA ALA A 136 0.42 11.78 7.99
C ALA A 136 -0.67 12.78 7.61
N ASP A 137 -0.34 13.72 6.73
CA ASP A 137 -1.33 14.66 6.18
C ASP A 137 -2.29 13.93 5.21
N HIS A 138 -1.78 12.92 4.51
CA HIS A 138 -2.55 12.07 3.60
C HIS A 138 -2.04 10.63 3.61
N VAL A 139 -2.92 9.68 3.28
CA VAL A 139 -2.58 8.27 3.08
C VAL A 139 -3.02 7.82 1.69
N VAL A 140 -2.10 7.21 0.94
CA VAL A 140 -2.37 6.53 -0.33
C VAL A 140 -2.47 5.04 -0.07
N VAL A 141 -3.60 4.45 -0.45
CA VAL A 141 -3.85 3.01 -0.34
C VAL A 141 -3.51 2.33 -1.65
N LEU A 142 -2.44 1.52 -1.67
CA LEU A 142 -2.14 0.60 -2.76
C LEU A 142 -2.79 -0.76 -2.48
N ASN A 143 -3.80 -1.11 -3.27
CA ASN A 143 -4.56 -2.34 -3.12
C ASN A 143 -4.75 -3.08 -4.46
N ARG A 144 -5.22 -4.33 -4.37
CA ARG A 144 -5.76 -5.12 -5.48
C ARG A 144 -7.22 -5.42 -5.16
N VAL A 145 -8.09 -5.23 -6.15
CA VAL A 145 -9.54 -5.52 -6.09
C VAL A 145 -9.82 -6.79 -6.88
#